data_AF-A0A2E6W9E0-F1
#
_entry.id   AF-A0A2E6W9E0-F1
#
_cell.length_a   1.000
_cell.length_b   1.000
_cell.length_c   1.000
_cell.angle_alpha   90.00
_cell.angle_beta   90.00
_cell.angle_gamma   90.00
#
_symmetry.space_group_name_H-M   'P 1'
#
loop_
_entity.id
_entity.type
_entity.pdbx_description
1 polymer ?
#
loop_
_entity_poly.entity_id
_entity_poly.type
_entity_poly.pdbx_seq_one_letter_code
_entity_poly.pdbx_strand_id
1 'polypeptide(L)'
;MRKIRQGSRIKTIIETEYQITEFHELDNLDTKSISDSKNNYEESFIRIREALQGKPWCCDNDNDVLFICQTIADELRQNLLLRKEGQ
;
A
#
# COMPACT_ATOMS: atom_id res chain seq x y z
N MET A 1 10.92 -0.44 -11.36
CA MET A 1 10.13 -1.39 -10.54
C MET A 1 8.74 -0.82 -10.35
N ARG A 2 7.69 -1.57 -10.67
CA ARG A 2 6.29 -1.15 -10.50
C ARG A 2 5.61 -2.08 -9.49
N LYS A 3 4.89 -1.52 -8.52
CA LYS A 3 4.05 -2.28 -7.58
C LYS A 3 2.58 -2.05 -7.90
N ILE A 4 1.78 -3.11 -7.94
CA ILE A 4 0.35 -3.09 -8.22
C ILE A 4 -0.36 -3.88 -7.13
N ARG A 5 -1.27 -3.24 -6.39
CA ARG A 5 -2.06 -3.90 -5.36
C ARG A 5 -3.28 -4.59 -5.98
N GLN A 6 -3.58 -5.79 -5.49
CA GLN A 6 -4.72 -6.62 -5.88
C GLN A 6 -5.30 -7.25 -4.60
N GLY A 7 -6.15 -6.48 -3.90
CA GLY A 7 -6.65 -6.86 -2.57
C GLY A 7 -5.52 -7.11 -1.57
N SER A 8 -5.44 -8.34 -1.05
CA SER A 8 -4.44 -8.83 -0.09
C SER A 8 -3.07 -9.15 -0.71
N ARG A 9 -2.86 -8.86 -1.99
CA ARG A 9 -1.59 -9.13 -2.69
C ARG A 9 -1.00 -7.87 -3.28
N ILE A 10 0.32 -7.81 -3.32
CA ILE A 10 1.08 -6.88 -4.15
C ILE A 10 1.78 -7.67 -5.24
N LYS A 11 1.53 -7.30 -6.50
CA LYS A 11 2.32 -7.71 -7.65
C LYS A 11 3.45 -6.71 -7.86
N THR A 12 4.70 -7.17 -7.79
CA THR A 12 5.88 -6.38 -8.16
C THR A 12 6.37 -6.81 -9.53
N ILE A 13 6.45 -5.87 -10.46
CA ILE A 13 6.97 -6.07 -11.82
C ILE A 13 8.33 -5.37 -11.92
N ILE A 14 9.35 -6.15 -12.26
CA ILE A 14 10.70 -5.67 -12.57
C ILE A 14 10.92 -5.91 -14.06
N GLU A 15 10.99 -4.83 -14.81
CA GLU A 15 11.24 -4.85 -16.25
C GLU A 15 12.64 -4.32 -16.53
N THR A 16 13.37 -5.08 -17.33
CA THR A 16 14.68 -4.76 -17.91
C THR A 16 14.57 -4.88 -19.42
N GLU A 17 15.59 -4.43 -20.16
CA GLU A 17 15.57 -4.46 -21.64
C GLU A 17 15.32 -5.87 -22.23
N TYR A 18 15.70 -6.94 -21.51
CA TYR A 18 15.64 -8.32 -22.01
C TYR A 18 14.74 -9.25 -21.20
N GLN A 19 14.19 -8.77 -20.08
CA GLN A 19 13.47 -9.63 -19.14
C GLN A 19 12.41 -8.86 -18.35
N ILE A 20 11.24 -9.48 -18.21
CA ILE A 20 10.19 -9.10 -17.26
C ILE A 20 10.13 -10.17 -16.18
N THR A 21 10.28 -9.77 -14.93
CA THR A 21 10.14 -10.64 -13.76
C THR A 21 8.99 -10.16 -12.89
N GLU A 22 8.09 -11.06 -12.54
CA GLU A 22 6.90 -10.78 -11.74
C GLU A 22 6.96 -11.54 -10.42
N PHE A 23 6.69 -10.85 -9.31
CA PHE A 23 6.61 -11.42 -7.97
C PHE A 23 5.27 -11.06 -7.33
N HIS A 24 4.70 -12.01 -6.60
CA HIS A 24 3.49 -11.79 -5.81
C HIS A 24 3.82 -11.92 -4.33
N GLU A 25 3.54 -10.88 -3.56
CA GLU A 25 3.71 -10.86 -2.11
C GLU A 25 2.34 -10.75 -1.45
N LEU A 26 2.09 -11.56 -0.42
CA LEU A 26 0.90 -11.41 0.42
C LEU A 26 1.13 -10.25 1.37
N ASP A 27 0.22 -9.29 1.30
CA ASP A 27 0.22 -8.07 2.08
C ASP A 27 -1.21 -7.85 2.56
N ASN A 28 -1.49 -8.35 3.77
CA ASN A 28 -2.80 -8.32 4.41
C ASN A 28 -3.21 -6.93 4.92
N LEU A 29 -2.60 -5.83 4.44
CA LEU A 29 -2.96 -4.47 4.88
C LEU A 29 -4.40 -4.09 4.57
N ASP A 30 -5.07 -4.79 3.66
CA ASP A 30 -6.49 -4.67 3.38
C ASP A 30 -7.38 -5.04 4.57
N THR A 31 -6.92 -5.94 5.45
CA THR A 31 -7.67 -6.43 6.62
C THR A 31 -6.98 -6.17 7.96
N LYS A 32 -5.69 -5.81 7.93
CA LYS A 32 -4.88 -5.57 9.12
C LYS A 32 -5.46 -4.48 10.02
N SER A 33 -5.36 -4.67 11.34
CA SER A 33 -5.71 -3.66 12.32
C SER A 33 -4.50 -2.77 12.65
N ILE A 34 -4.74 -1.57 13.16
CA ILE A 34 -3.65 -0.67 13.54
C ILE A 34 -2.72 -1.26 14.61
N SER A 35 -3.26 -2.04 15.54
CA SER A 35 -2.50 -2.73 16.58
C SER A 35 -1.54 -3.79 16.03
N ASP A 36 -1.79 -4.30 14.82
CA ASP A 36 -0.92 -5.27 14.16
C ASP A 36 0.12 -4.62 13.22
N SER A 37 0.11 -3.28 13.11
CA SER A 37 1.06 -2.56 12.28
C SER A 37 2.50 -2.74 12.77
N LYS A 38 3.42 -3.02 11.83
CA LYS A 38 4.82 -3.33 12.13
C LYS A 38 5.77 -2.15 11.92
N ASN A 39 5.28 -1.08 11.29
CA ASN A 39 6.07 0.10 10.96
C ASN A 39 5.14 1.26 10.57
N ASN A 40 5.72 2.46 10.52
CA ASN A 40 5.03 3.71 10.14
C ASN A 40 4.35 3.66 8.76
N TYR A 41 4.87 2.85 7.83
CA TYR A 41 4.25 2.69 6.52
C TYR A 41 2.94 1.93 6.60
N GLU A 42 2.94 0.77 7.29
CA GLU A 42 1.71 0.00 7.53
C GLU A 42 0.71 0.81 8.35
N GLU A 43 1.15 1.51 9.39
CA GLU A 43 0.29 2.36 10.21
C GLU A 43 -0.39 3.44 9.37
N SER A 44 0.38 4.15 8.54
CA SER A 44 -0.14 5.20 7.66
C SER A 44 -1.15 4.65 6.67
N PHE A 45 -0.85 3.51 6.04
CA PHE A 45 -1.78 2.84 5.13
C PHE A 45 -3.10 2.52 5.84
N ILE A 46 -3.05 1.90 7.02
CA ILE A 46 -4.22 1.48 7.79
C ILE A 46 -5.06 2.69 8.21
N ARG A 47 -4.42 3.78 8.67
CA ARG A 47 -5.10 5.03 9.04
C ARG A 47 -5.84 5.65 7.86
N ILE A 48 -5.21 5.69 6.68
CA ILE A 48 -5.83 6.24 5.47
C ILE A 48 -7.00 5.36 5.04
N ARG A 49 -6.84 4.03 5.09
CA ARG A 49 -7.91 3.08 4.78
C ARG A 49 -9.12 3.31 5.69
N GLU A 50 -8.91 3.35 7.00
CA GLU A 50 -9.97 3.64 7.99
C GLU A 50 -10.64 4.99 7.74
N ALA A 51 -9.87 6.01 7.31
CA ALA A 51 -10.42 7.32 6.99
C ALA A 51 -11.24 7.37 5.69
N LEU A 52 -11.03 6.45 4.76
CA LEU A 52 -11.72 6.36 3.46
C LEU A 52 -12.84 5.31 3.45
N GLN A 53 -12.80 4.35 4.36
CA GLN A 53 -13.76 3.25 4.41
C GLN A 53 -15.19 3.77 4.65
N GLY A 54 -16.14 3.29 3.87
CA GLY A 54 -17.55 3.69 3.97
C GLY A 54 -17.85 5.11 3.46
N LYS A 55 -16.94 5.73 2.70
CA LYS A 55 -17.16 7.04 2.07
C LYS A 55 -17.48 6.89 0.57
N PRO A 56 -18.77 6.81 0.19
CA PRO A 56 -19.18 6.56 -1.20
C PRO A 56 -18.87 7.71 -2.17
N TRP A 57 -18.45 8.87 -1.67
CA TRP A 57 -18.11 10.03 -2.50
C TRP A 57 -16.67 10.02 -3.01
N CYS A 58 -15.79 9.20 -2.43
CA CYS A 58 -14.36 9.20 -2.78
C CYS A 58 -13.93 8.02 -3.64
N CYS A 59 -14.61 6.87 -3.52
CA CYS A 59 -14.24 5.63 -4.20
C CYS A 59 -15.49 4.78 -4.45
N ASP A 60 -15.63 4.29 -5.68
CA ASP A 60 -16.76 3.43 -6.09
C ASP A 60 -16.52 1.95 -5.75
N ASN A 61 -15.26 1.55 -5.53
CA ASN A 61 -14.90 0.19 -5.14
C ASN A 61 -13.75 0.14 -4.10
N ASP A 62 -13.65 -0.98 -3.39
CA ASP A 62 -12.63 -1.20 -2.34
C ASP A 62 -11.19 -1.23 -2.89
N ASN A 63 -10.98 -1.68 -4.12
CA ASN A 63 -9.64 -1.67 -4.73
C ASN A 63 -9.13 -0.24 -4.98
N ASP A 64 -10.01 0.71 -5.30
CA ASP A 64 -9.65 2.11 -5.49
C ASP A 64 -9.17 2.71 -4.16
N VAL A 65 -9.88 2.39 -3.06
CA VAL A 65 -9.47 2.78 -1.70
C VAL A 65 -8.07 2.24 -1.41
N LEU A 66 -7.85 0.94 -1.62
CA LEU A 66 -6.56 0.30 -1.35
C LEU A 66 -5.44 0.86 -2.23
N PHE A 67 -5.73 1.19 -3.48
CA PHE A 67 -4.79 1.83 -4.39
C PHE A 67 -4.41 3.24 -3.92
N ILE A 68 -5.38 4.05 -3.49
CA ILE A 68 -5.14 5.38 -2.93
C ILE A 68 -4.31 5.27 -1.64
N CYS A 69 -4.65 4.34 -0.74
CA CYS A 69 -3.88 4.11 0.49
C CYS A 69 -2.42 3.75 0.18
N GLN A 70 -2.19 2.85 -0.77
CA GLN A 70 -0.86 2.47 -1.24
C GLN A 70 -0.10 3.67 -1.79
N THR A 71 -0.75 4.44 -2.67
CA THR A 71 -0.15 5.61 -3.32
C THR A 71 0.27 6.66 -2.30
N ILE A 72 -0.62 7.03 -1.38
CA ILE A 72 -0.32 8.04 -0.36
C ILE A 72 0.78 7.53 0.57
N ALA A 73 0.71 6.29 1.05
CA ALA A 73 1.73 5.74 1.94
C ALA A 73 3.11 5.65 1.25
N ASP A 74 3.15 5.29 -0.04
CA ASP A 74 4.38 5.26 -0.83
C ASP A 74 4.94 6.68 -1.03
N GLU A 75 4.10 7.67 -1.35
CA GLU A 75 4.51 9.08 -1.46
C GLU A 75 5.08 9.61 -0.14
N LEU A 76 4.40 9.36 0.98
CA LEU A 76 4.90 9.78 2.30
C LEU A 76 6.26 9.13 2.63
N ARG A 77 6.46 7.87 2.22
CA ARG A 77 7.73 7.15 2.41
C ARG A 77 8.84 7.70 1.52
N GLN A 78 8.56 7.92 0.24
CA GLN A 78 9.53 8.44 -0.73
C GLN A 78 9.99 9.86 -0.38
N ASN A 79 9.08 10.67 0.15
CA ASN A 79 9.36 12.03 0.61
C ASN A 79 9.92 12.09 2.04
N LEU A 80 10.32 10.96 2.63
CA LEU A 80 10.91 10.83 3.97
C LEU A 80 10.03 11.36 5.12
N LEU A 81 8.73 11.50 4.88
CA LEU A 81 7.73 11.87 5.88
C LEU A 81 7.38 10.68 6.79
N LEU A 82 7.58 9.46 6.30
CA LEU A 82 7.60 8.25 7.11
C LEU A 82 9.05 7.90 7.41
N ARG A 83 9.49 8.16 8.64
CA ARG A 83 10.83 7.75 9.07
C ARG A 83 10.97 6.24 8.99
N LYS A 84 12.10 5.77 8.46
CA LYS A 84 12.62 4.43 8.77
C LYS A 84 12.82 4.40 10.29
N GLU A 85 12.06 3.58 10.99
CA GLU A 85 12.41 3.24 12.36
C GLU A 85 13.75 2.49 12.32
N GLY A 86 14.79 3.05 12.94
CA GLY A 86 16.13 2.47 13.04
C GLY A 86 17.15 3.04 12.05
N GLN A 87 17.69 4.23 12.37
CA GLN A 87 19.11 4.57 12.18
C GLN A 87 19.62 5.17 13.49
#